data_AF-A0A269PCC8-F1
#
_entry.id   AF-A0A269PCC8-F1
#
_cell.length_a   1.000
_cell.length_b   1.000
_cell.length_c   1.000
_cell.angle_alpha   90.00
_cell.angle_beta   90.00
_cell.angle_gamma   90.00
#
_symmetry.space_group_name_H-M   'P 1'
#
loop_
_entity.id
_entity.type
_entity.pdbx_description
1 polymer ?
#
loop_
_entity_poly.entity_id
_entity_poly.type
_entity_poly.pdbx_seq_one_letter_code
_entity_poly.pdbx_strand_id
1 'polypeptide(L)'
;MLSASDKNSVAGVSTESEPLADDVVSGPLPIYVSVPAGEYSSLLSADTETRADAMFDVMEEETYPVADIDKLHAATHRVLVELVGEDAATAIVYGGADLDPQQETDGLRGNDPGDVDKLSSLLADVDLGTLEDSLAVGELAGIYAAAAKRGDAIAVLMN
;
A
#
# COMPACT_ATOMS: atom_id res chain seq x y z
N MET A 1 62.98 2.06 -35.60
CA MET A 1 62.41 3.11 -34.72
C MET A 1 60.91 3.13 -34.93
N LEU A 2 60.18 3.23 -33.82
CA LEU A 2 58.72 3.20 -33.69
C LEU A 2 58.02 4.42 -34.31
N SER A 3 56.84 4.19 -34.89
CA SER A 3 55.62 5.02 -34.84
C SER A 3 54.76 4.71 -36.07
N ALA A 4 53.44 4.73 -36.06
CA ALA A 4 52.38 4.65 -35.08
C ALA A 4 51.10 4.52 -35.93
N SER A 5 50.11 3.79 -35.43
CA SER A 5 48.80 3.59 -36.05
C SER A 5 48.03 4.89 -36.25
N ASP A 6 47.09 4.91 -37.21
CA ASP A 6 45.70 5.30 -36.92
C ASP A 6 44.75 4.79 -38.00
N LYS A 7 43.86 3.86 -37.61
CA LYS A 7 42.71 3.40 -38.40
C LYS A 7 41.48 4.14 -37.88
N ASN A 8 40.98 5.07 -38.67
CA ASN A 8 39.69 5.71 -38.41
C ASN A 8 38.58 4.83 -39.00
N SER A 9 37.93 4.02 -38.17
CA SER A 9 36.67 3.34 -38.52
C SER A 9 35.59 3.84 -37.57
N VAL A 10 34.71 4.68 -38.11
CA VAL A 10 33.48 5.14 -37.46
C VAL A 10 32.53 3.94 -37.39
N ALA A 11 32.37 3.38 -36.19
CA ALA A 11 31.33 2.39 -35.91
C ALA A 11 30.04 3.13 -35.53
N GLY A 12 28.94 2.66 -36.11
CA GLY A 12 27.61 3.25 -36.03
C GLY A 12 27.09 3.39 -34.60
N VAL A 13 26.25 4.42 -34.44
CA VAL A 13 25.38 4.65 -33.30
C VAL A 13 24.46 3.43 -33.14
N SER A 14 24.75 2.59 -32.15
CA SER A 14 23.75 1.71 -31.57
C SER A 14 22.95 2.56 -30.59
N THR A 15 21.72 2.91 -30.97
CA THR A 15 20.70 3.30 -30.00
C THR A 15 20.34 2.02 -29.23
N GLU A 16 21.06 1.75 -28.15
CA GLU A 16 20.55 0.87 -27.12
C GLU A 16 19.33 1.58 -26.53
N SER A 17 18.15 1.16 -26.97
CA SER A 17 16.93 1.39 -26.20
C SER A 17 17.16 0.69 -24.87
N GLU A 18 17.51 1.45 -23.85
CA GLU A 18 17.49 0.96 -22.47
C GLU A 18 16.09 0.36 -22.24
N PRO A 19 15.98 -0.90 -21.79
CA PRO A 19 14.70 -1.40 -21.34
C PRO A 19 14.29 -0.49 -20.19
N LEU A 20 13.06 0.03 -20.24
CA LEU A 20 12.41 0.58 -19.05
C LEU A 20 12.60 -0.49 -17.99
N ALA A 21 13.46 -0.21 -17.01
CA ALA A 21 13.57 -1.05 -15.85
C ALA A 21 12.16 -1.11 -15.30
N ASP A 22 11.53 -2.27 -15.42
CA ASP A 22 10.52 -2.71 -14.48
C ASP A 22 11.21 -2.53 -13.14
N ASP A 23 10.97 -1.37 -12.52
CA ASP A 23 11.40 -1.05 -11.19
C ASP A 23 10.52 -1.94 -10.31
N VAL A 24 10.90 -3.22 -10.27
CA VAL A 24 10.25 -4.21 -9.43
C VAL A 24 10.45 -3.66 -8.03
N VAL A 25 9.40 -3.02 -7.50
CA VAL A 25 9.37 -2.59 -6.11
C VAL A 25 9.64 -3.84 -5.29
N SER A 26 10.89 -3.94 -4.83
CA SER A 26 11.40 -4.99 -3.96
C SER A 26 11.34 -4.38 -2.57
N GLY A 27 10.19 -4.55 -1.92
CA GLY A 27 9.90 -4.03 -0.61
C GLY A 27 8.62 -4.67 -0.08
N PRO A 28 8.34 -4.49 1.22
CA PRO A 28 7.15 -5.03 1.84
C PRO A 28 5.89 -4.44 1.19
N LEU A 29 4.87 -5.26 1.02
CA LEU A 29 3.58 -4.96 0.41
C LEU A 29 2.54 -4.70 1.49
N PRO A 30 1.65 -3.71 1.31
CA PRO A 30 0.59 -3.47 2.26
C PRO A 30 -0.51 -4.52 2.13
N ILE A 31 -0.84 -5.15 3.25
CA ILE A 31 -1.98 -6.03 3.44
C ILE A 31 -2.99 -5.32 4.33
N TYR A 32 -4.22 -5.17 3.84
CA TYR A 32 -5.32 -4.49 4.50
C TYR A 32 -6.22 -5.51 5.18
N VAL A 33 -6.30 -5.47 6.51
CA VAL A 33 -7.10 -6.40 7.31
C VAL A 33 -8.25 -5.63 7.95
N SER A 34 -9.49 -6.04 7.68
CA SER A 34 -10.67 -5.43 8.29
C SER A 34 -10.97 -6.04 9.66
N VAL A 35 -10.66 -5.30 10.73
CA VAL A 35 -10.71 -5.80 12.10
C VAL A 35 -11.96 -5.28 12.84
N PRO A 36 -12.77 -6.15 13.48
CA PRO A 36 -13.90 -5.70 14.29
C PRO A 36 -13.51 -4.67 15.35
N ALA A 37 -14.31 -3.61 15.56
CA ALA A 37 -13.96 -2.51 16.46
C ALA A 37 -13.59 -2.93 17.89
N GLY A 38 -14.27 -3.94 18.44
CA GLY A 38 -13.98 -4.46 19.77
C GLY A 38 -12.61 -5.13 19.88
N GLU A 39 -12.18 -5.79 18.80
CA GLU A 39 -10.89 -6.47 18.71
C GLU A 39 -9.78 -5.49 18.38
N TYR A 40 -10.05 -4.51 17.51
CA TYR A 40 -9.13 -3.41 17.24
C TYR A 40 -8.76 -2.66 18.52
N SER A 41 -9.74 -2.40 19.40
CA SER A 41 -9.49 -1.78 20.71
C SER A 41 -8.55 -2.64 21.59
N SER A 42 -8.63 -3.96 21.46
CA SER A 42 -7.77 -4.90 22.18
C SER A 42 -6.35 -4.90 21.59
N LEU A 43 -6.21 -4.84 20.26
CA LEU A 43 -4.91 -4.69 19.58
C LEU A 43 -4.18 -3.41 20.02
N LEU A 44 -4.89 -2.28 20.12
CA LEU A 44 -4.31 -1.00 20.57
C LEU A 44 -3.72 -1.08 21.99
N SER A 45 -4.20 -2.01 22.81
CA SER A 45 -3.75 -2.19 24.20
C SER A 45 -2.63 -3.22 24.34
N ALA A 46 -2.37 -4.01 23.30
CA ALA A 46 -1.34 -5.05 23.29
C ALA A 46 0.04 -4.46 22.96
N ASP A 47 1.10 -5.19 23.30
CA ASP A 47 2.44 -4.91 22.76
C ASP A 47 2.53 -5.21 21.26
N THR A 48 3.63 -4.79 20.64
CA THR A 48 3.79 -4.84 19.19
C THR A 48 3.91 -6.27 18.67
N GLU A 49 4.68 -7.13 19.33
CA GLU A 49 4.74 -8.58 19.03
C GLU A 49 3.35 -9.21 19.02
N THR A 50 2.55 -9.00 20.07
CA THR A 50 1.18 -9.53 20.15
C THR A 50 0.27 -8.96 19.07
N ARG A 51 0.43 -7.68 18.69
CA ARG A 51 -0.34 -7.08 17.59
C ARG A 51 -0.01 -7.75 16.26
N ALA A 52 1.28 -7.97 15.99
CA ALA A 52 1.75 -8.59 14.77
C ALA A 52 1.27 -10.04 14.66
N ASP A 53 1.46 -10.84 15.72
CA ASP A 53 1.01 -12.24 15.79
C ASP A 53 -0.49 -12.35 15.53
N ALA A 54 -1.30 -11.50 16.15
CA ALA A 54 -2.75 -11.49 15.92
C ALA A 54 -3.12 -11.19 14.47
N MET A 55 -2.36 -10.34 13.76
CA MET A 55 -2.59 -10.08 12.34
C MET A 55 -2.13 -11.24 11.45
N PHE A 56 -1.02 -11.90 11.77
CA PHE A 56 -0.60 -13.10 11.08
C PHE A 56 -1.60 -14.24 11.25
N ASP A 57 -2.09 -14.48 12.47
CA ASP A 57 -3.13 -15.48 12.75
C ASP A 57 -4.40 -15.21 11.93
N VAL A 58 -4.84 -13.95 11.84
CA VAL A 58 -6.00 -13.58 11.03
C VAL A 58 -5.81 -13.91 9.56
N MET A 59 -4.62 -13.64 9.01
CA MET A 59 -4.32 -13.93 7.61
C MET A 59 -4.19 -15.44 7.36
N GLU A 60 -3.57 -16.19 8.25
CA GLU A 60 -3.42 -17.64 8.13
C GLU A 60 -4.74 -18.39 8.29
N GLU A 61 -5.59 -17.94 9.22
CA GLU A 61 -6.88 -18.56 9.51
C GLU A 61 -8.04 -18.02 8.64
N GLU A 62 -7.78 -16.99 7.82
CA GLU A 62 -8.76 -16.27 6.98
C GLU A 62 -10.00 -15.81 7.76
N THR A 63 -9.81 -15.39 9.02
CA THR A 63 -10.92 -15.05 9.93
C THR A 63 -11.57 -13.71 9.60
N TYR A 64 -10.82 -12.78 9.00
CA TYR A 64 -11.32 -11.47 8.58
C TYR A 64 -11.15 -11.21 7.09
N PRO A 65 -11.96 -10.31 6.51
CA PRO A 65 -11.73 -9.85 5.14
C PRO A 65 -10.36 -9.18 5.03
N VAL A 66 -9.59 -9.66 4.05
CA VAL A 66 -8.27 -9.15 3.69
C VAL A 66 -8.29 -8.68 2.24
N ALA A 67 -7.55 -7.62 1.95
CA ALA A 67 -7.22 -7.19 0.60
C ALA A 67 -5.75 -6.80 0.52
N ASP A 68 -5.20 -6.79 -0.67
CA ASP A 68 -3.91 -6.20 -0.99
C ASP A 68 -3.99 -5.57 -2.38
N ILE A 69 -3.07 -4.65 -2.67
CA ILE A 69 -2.96 -4.01 -3.99
C ILE A 69 -1.62 -4.32 -4.65
N ASP A 70 -0.99 -5.42 -4.23
CA ASP A 70 0.33 -5.83 -4.65
C ASP A 70 1.34 -4.65 -4.65
N LYS A 71 2.23 -4.61 -5.64
CA LYS A 71 3.26 -3.59 -5.87
C LYS A 71 2.69 -2.26 -6.38
N LEU A 72 1.36 -2.13 -6.53
CA LEU A 72 0.74 -0.92 -7.06
C LEU A 72 0.65 0.18 -6.00
N HIS A 73 0.87 -0.12 -4.72
CA HIS A 73 0.67 0.81 -3.60
C HIS A 73 1.33 2.18 -3.79
N ALA A 74 2.55 2.25 -4.33
CA ALA A 74 3.24 3.52 -4.55
C ALA A 74 2.59 4.37 -5.66
N ALA A 75 2.13 3.73 -6.74
CA ALA A 75 1.42 4.41 -7.82
C ALA A 75 0.02 4.83 -7.35
N THR A 76 -0.69 3.94 -6.66
CA THR A 76 -2.01 4.19 -6.07
C THR A 76 -1.98 5.34 -5.08
N HIS A 77 -0.96 5.42 -4.22
CA HIS A 77 -0.77 6.54 -3.29
C HIS A 77 -0.66 7.87 -4.05
N ARG A 78 0.20 7.95 -5.08
CA ARG A 78 0.35 9.18 -5.88
C ARG A 78 -0.95 9.60 -6.55
N VAL A 79 -1.70 8.66 -7.10
CA VAL A 79 -3.03 8.93 -7.68
C VAL A 79 -3.98 9.46 -6.62
N LEU A 80 -4.04 8.82 -5.44
CA LEU A 80 -4.91 9.25 -4.36
C LEU A 80 -4.52 10.61 -3.77
N VAL A 81 -3.23 10.98 -3.73
CA VAL A 81 -2.78 12.29 -3.27
C VAL A 81 -3.46 13.40 -4.09
N GLU A 82 -3.54 13.25 -5.41
CA GLU A 82 -4.17 14.23 -6.30
C GLU A 82 -5.70 14.29 -6.15
N LEU A 83 -6.32 13.18 -5.71
CA LEU A 83 -7.78 13.04 -5.64
C LEU A 83 -8.36 13.43 -4.27
N VAL A 84 -7.71 12.99 -3.19
CA VAL A 84 -8.23 13.11 -1.81
C VAL A 84 -7.28 13.86 -0.87
N GLY A 85 -6.10 14.29 -1.36
CA GLY A 85 -5.08 14.96 -0.58
C GLY A 85 -4.10 14.00 0.11
N GLU A 86 -2.92 14.52 0.45
CA GLU A 86 -1.78 13.72 0.92
C GLU A 86 -2.06 12.96 2.23
N ASP A 87 -2.68 13.60 3.22
CA ASP A 87 -2.97 12.97 4.51
C ASP A 87 -3.94 11.80 4.36
N ALA A 88 -5.03 12.00 3.61
CA ALA A 88 -6.04 10.96 3.38
C ALA A 88 -5.47 9.82 2.52
N ALA A 89 -4.72 10.14 1.46
CA ALA A 89 -4.07 9.13 0.63
C ALA A 89 -3.07 8.28 1.43
N THR A 90 -2.29 8.92 2.30
CA THR A 90 -1.34 8.24 3.18
C THR A 90 -2.06 7.34 4.18
N ALA A 91 -3.13 7.83 4.82
CA ALA A 91 -3.94 7.02 5.72
C ALA A 91 -4.60 5.83 5.01
N ILE A 92 -5.10 6.02 3.78
CA ILE A 92 -5.74 4.96 3.00
C ILE A 92 -4.75 3.84 2.66
N VAL A 93 -3.59 4.20 2.10
CA VAL A 93 -2.63 3.23 1.56
C VAL A 93 -1.76 2.62 2.64
N TYR A 94 -1.36 3.41 3.64
CA TYR A 94 -0.36 3.01 4.64
C TYR A 94 -0.87 3.03 6.08
N GLY A 95 -2.10 3.48 6.36
CA GLY A 95 -2.64 3.59 7.71
C GLY A 95 -2.27 4.90 8.42
N GLY A 96 -3.22 5.48 9.14
CA GLY A 96 -3.09 6.78 9.80
C GLY A 96 -2.31 6.74 11.11
N ALA A 97 -2.61 5.77 11.98
CA ALA A 97 -1.97 5.59 13.28
C ALA A 97 -0.82 4.58 13.20
N ASP A 98 0.28 4.89 13.89
CA ASP A 98 1.40 3.97 14.07
C ASP A 98 1.05 2.91 15.12
N LEU A 99 1.03 1.64 14.69
CA LEU A 99 0.78 0.46 15.51
C LEU A 99 2.03 -0.41 15.61
N ASP A 100 3.20 0.10 15.23
CA ASP A 100 4.51 -0.49 15.47
C ASP A 100 5.54 0.60 15.81
N PRO A 101 5.36 1.31 16.94
CA PRO A 101 6.28 2.38 17.34
C PRO A 101 7.66 1.86 17.74
N GLN A 102 7.83 0.55 17.92
CA GLN A 102 9.10 -0.10 18.23
C GLN A 102 9.85 -0.56 16.97
N GLN A 103 9.19 -0.55 15.80
CA GLN A 103 9.71 -1.06 14.54
C GLN A 103 10.15 -2.53 14.65
N GLU A 104 9.29 -3.36 15.24
CA GLU A 104 9.50 -4.81 15.38
C GLU A 104 8.98 -5.58 14.14
N THR A 105 8.21 -4.92 13.27
CA THR A 105 7.71 -5.44 11.99
C THR A 105 8.23 -4.58 10.82
N ASP A 106 7.96 -4.98 9.58
CA ASP A 106 8.20 -4.14 8.39
C ASP A 106 7.26 -2.93 8.32
N GLY A 107 6.28 -2.86 9.22
CA GLY A 107 5.39 -1.73 9.46
C GLY A 107 3.97 -2.21 9.75
N LEU A 108 3.45 -1.85 10.93
CA LEU A 108 2.05 -2.06 11.26
C LEU A 108 1.40 -0.72 11.60
N ARG A 109 0.32 -0.40 10.89
CA ARG A 109 -0.42 0.85 11.05
C ARG A 109 -1.91 0.59 11.00
N GLY A 110 -2.74 1.57 11.31
CA GLY A 110 -4.17 1.38 11.19
C GLY A 110 -4.99 2.65 11.18
N ASN A 111 -6.26 2.45 10.84
CA ASN A 111 -7.31 3.47 10.86
C ASN A 111 -8.42 2.96 11.78
N ASP A 112 -8.81 3.78 12.75
CA ASP A 112 -9.92 3.44 13.63
C ASP A 112 -11.26 3.49 12.86
N PRO A 113 -12.35 2.90 13.40
CA PRO A 113 -13.62 2.83 12.67
C PRO A 113 -14.19 4.19 12.22
N GLY A 114 -13.95 5.24 13.00
CA GLY A 114 -14.39 6.59 12.67
C GLY A 114 -13.60 7.19 11.51
N ASP A 115 -12.30 6.87 11.41
CA ASP A 115 -11.49 7.25 10.27
C ASP A 115 -11.79 6.39 9.03
N VAL A 116 -12.03 5.09 9.18
CA VAL A 116 -12.47 4.20 8.08
C VAL A 116 -13.76 4.72 7.44
N ASP A 117 -14.75 5.15 8.23
CA ASP A 117 -16.00 5.73 7.71
C ASP A 117 -15.75 6.97 6.84
N LYS A 118 -14.92 7.91 7.33
CA LYS A 118 -14.53 9.13 6.58
C LYS A 118 -13.77 8.79 5.30
N LEU A 119 -12.76 7.92 5.39
CA LEU A 119 -11.91 7.54 4.26
C LEU A 119 -12.72 6.76 3.21
N SER A 120 -13.68 5.93 3.64
CA SER A 120 -14.60 5.24 2.73
C SER A 120 -15.48 6.23 1.96
N SER A 121 -15.92 7.31 2.61
CA SER A 121 -16.71 8.36 1.97
C SER A 121 -15.88 9.11 0.92
N LEU A 122 -14.61 9.42 1.21
CA LEU A 122 -13.70 10.03 0.23
C LEU A 122 -13.46 9.12 -0.98
N LEU A 123 -13.25 7.81 -0.76
CA LEU A 123 -13.06 6.83 -1.82
C LEU A 123 -14.33 6.64 -2.67
N ALA A 124 -15.52 6.75 -2.08
CA ALA A 124 -16.79 6.66 -2.80
C ALA A 124 -17.03 7.83 -3.76
N ASP A 125 -16.44 8.99 -3.48
CA ASP A 125 -16.51 10.19 -4.33
C ASP A 125 -15.51 10.16 -5.50
N VAL A 126 -14.57 9.19 -5.53
CA VAL A 126 -13.61 9.04 -6.62
C VAL A 126 -14.29 8.42 -7.86
N ASP A 127 -14.24 9.14 -8.99
CA ASP A 127 -14.69 8.62 -10.28
C ASP A 127 -13.65 7.67 -10.90
N LEU A 128 -13.74 6.39 -10.57
CA LEU A 128 -12.87 5.33 -11.08
C LEU A 128 -12.85 5.26 -12.62
N GLY A 129 -13.90 5.70 -13.31
CA GLY A 129 -13.97 5.68 -14.77
C GLY A 129 -13.03 6.66 -15.46
N THR A 130 -12.43 7.57 -14.70
CA THR A 130 -11.47 8.58 -15.20
C THR A 130 -10.01 8.18 -14.98
N LEU A 131 -9.75 7.09 -14.24
CA LEU A 131 -8.40 6.63 -13.91
C LEU A 131 -7.90 5.63 -14.94
N GLU A 132 -6.67 5.80 -15.42
CA GLU A 132 -6.04 4.86 -16.35
C GLU A 132 -5.82 3.49 -15.70
N ASP A 133 -5.49 3.45 -14.40
CA ASP A 133 -5.34 2.24 -13.59
C ASP A 133 -6.22 2.33 -12.33
N SER A 134 -7.49 1.97 -12.48
CA SER A 134 -8.49 2.08 -11.41
C SER A 134 -8.56 0.86 -10.49
N LEU A 135 -7.90 -0.26 -10.82
CA LEU A 135 -8.09 -1.54 -10.14
C LEU A 135 -7.73 -1.45 -8.64
N ALA A 136 -6.52 -0.99 -8.33
CA ALA A 136 -6.04 -0.86 -6.95
C ALA A 136 -6.87 0.15 -6.14
N VAL A 137 -7.29 1.27 -6.75
CA VAL A 137 -8.18 2.23 -6.08
C VAL A 137 -9.56 1.61 -5.83
N GLY A 138 -10.06 0.81 -6.77
CA GLY A 138 -11.31 0.08 -6.62
C GLY A 138 -11.26 -0.99 -5.53
N GLU A 139 -10.14 -1.70 -5.38
CA GLU A 139 -9.93 -2.69 -4.33
C GLU A 139 -9.93 -2.02 -2.94
N LEU A 140 -9.18 -0.91 -2.79
CA LEU A 140 -9.18 -0.09 -1.58
C LEU A 140 -10.59 0.44 -1.27
N ALA A 141 -11.30 1.00 -2.26
CA ALA A 141 -12.67 1.45 -2.09
C ALA A 141 -13.58 0.31 -1.63
N GLY A 142 -13.40 -0.89 -2.16
CA GLY A 142 -14.12 -2.10 -1.79
C GLY A 142 -13.94 -2.47 -0.32
N ILE A 143 -12.70 -2.62 0.14
CA ILE A 143 -12.44 -3.02 1.54
C ILE A 143 -12.83 -1.92 2.53
N TYR A 144 -12.57 -0.64 2.24
CA TYR A 144 -12.99 0.47 3.10
C TYR A 144 -14.50 0.59 3.20
N ALA A 145 -15.24 0.45 2.10
CA ALA A 145 -16.70 0.48 2.13
C ALA A 145 -17.29 -0.71 2.91
N ALA A 146 -16.71 -1.90 2.77
CA ALA A 146 -17.14 -3.09 3.50
C ALA A 146 -16.86 -2.97 5.01
N ALA A 147 -15.68 -2.47 5.38
CA ALA A 147 -15.29 -2.22 6.77
C ALA A 147 -16.17 -1.14 7.43
N ALA A 148 -16.35 0.00 6.75
CA ALA A 148 -17.21 1.09 7.23
C ALA A 148 -18.65 0.59 7.50
N LYS A 149 -19.21 -0.22 6.60
CA LYS A 149 -20.55 -0.79 6.76
C LYS A 149 -20.69 -1.68 8.01
N ARG A 150 -19.62 -2.36 8.42
CA ARG A 150 -19.61 -3.21 9.64
C ARG A 150 -19.23 -2.42 10.90
N GLY A 151 -18.69 -1.22 10.74
CA GLY A 151 -18.10 -0.46 11.84
C GLY A 151 -16.74 -1.01 12.26
N ASP A 152 -16.02 -1.62 11.32
CA ASP A 152 -14.70 -2.19 11.53
C ASP A 152 -13.61 -1.13 11.41
N ALA A 153 -12.46 -1.39 12.03
CA ALA A 153 -11.21 -0.72 11.76
C ALA A 153 -10.51 -1.38 10.56
N ILE A 154 -9.44 -0.75 10.07
CA ILE A 154 -8.51 -1.36 9.12
C ILE A 154 -7.10 -1.31 9.70
N ALA A 155 -6.48 -2.47 9.85
CA ALA A 155 -5.04 -2.59 10.10
C ALA A 155 -4.31 -2.77 8.75
N VAL A 156 -3.17 -2.11 8.60
CA VAL A 156 -2.30 -2.19 7.42
C VAL A 156 -0.97 -2.77 7.87
N LEU A 157 -0.70 -4.00 7.46
CA LEU A 157 0.56 -4.68 7.71
C LEU A 157 1.42 -4.64 6.45
N MET A 158 2.65 -4.18 6.58
CA MET A 158 3.67 -4.25 5.53
C MET A 158 4.35 -5.62 5.63
N ASN A 159 4.37 -6.40 4.54
CA ASN A 159 4.92 -7.77 4.51
C ASN A 159 5.64 -8.11 3.20
#